data_AF-A0A351XN00-F1
#
_entry.id   AF-A0A351XN00-F1
#
_cell.length_a   1.000
_cell.length_b   1.000
_cell.length_c   1.000
_cell.angle_alpha   90.00
_cell.angle_beta   90.00
_cell.angle_gamma   90.00
#
_symmetry.space_group_name_H-M   'P 1'
#
loop_
_entity.id
_entity.type
_entity.pdbx_description
1 polymer ?
#
loop_
_entity_poly.entity_id
_entity_poly.type
_entity_poly.pdbx_seq_one_letter_code
_entity_poly.pdbx_strand_id
1 'polypeptide(L)'
;YLETNGKNIIININTSVITIANYTVTKVLDILPEYFIRCHKRYIINKKKLHSYDKSTQMVRLGYCSIPVGRKYKDNLEKFLNL
;
A
#
# COMPACT_ATOMS: atom_id res chain seq x y z
N TYR A 1 6.51 -0.67 -1.49
CA TYR A 1 5.20 -0.14 -1.03
C TYR A 1 5.41 1.27 -0.52
N LEU A 2 4.34 2.03 -0.27
CA LEU A 2 4.46 3.34 0.35
C LEU A 2 3.83 3.31 1.74
N GLU A 3 4.45 4.02 2.68
CA GLU A 3 3.92 4.20 4.03
C GLU A 3 3.97 5.65 4.48
N THR A 4 3.04 6.04 5.36
CA THR A 4 3.05 7.37 5.98
C THR A 4 3.76 7.35 7.33
N ASN A 5 4.60 8.35 7.54
CA ASN A 5 5.25 8.67 8.79
C ASN A 5 5.08 10.17 9.08
N GLY A 6 4.07 10.53 9.87
CA GLY A 6 3.70 11.93 10.09
C GLY A 6 3.26 12.63 8.80
N LYS A 7 3.90 13.76 8.46
CA LYS A 7 3.70 14.49 7.19
C LYS A 7 4.60 14.00 6.05
N ASN A 8 5.27 12.87 6.24
CA ASN A 8 6.18 12.31 5.27
C ASN A 8 5.59 11.03 4.66
N ILE A 9 5.97 10.78 3.41
CA ILE A 9 5.71 9.54 2.70
C ILE A 9 7.03 8.85 2.44
N ILE A 10 7.13 7.61 2.91
CA ILE A 10 8.28 6.74 2.73
C ILE A 10 7.94 5.78 1.59
N ILE A 11 8.75 5.81 0.53
CA ILE A 11 8.63 4.94 -0.63
C ILE A 11 9.69 3.85 -0.49
N ASN A 12 9.22 2.65 -0.21
CA ASN A 12 10.05 1.45 -0.11
C ASN A 12 10.14 0.80 -1.49
N ILE A 13 11.32 0.89 -2.12
CA ILE A 13 11.70 0.16 -3.33
C ILE A 13 12.74 -0.90 -2.96
N ASN A 14 12.92 -1.92 -3.81
CA ASN A 14 13.69 -3.13 -3.45
C ASN A 14 15.11 -2.84 -2.94
N THR A 15 15.75 -1.78 -3.43
CA THR A 15 17.16 -1.47 -3.17
C THR A 15 17.35 -0.21 -2.33
N SER A 16 16.30 0.56 -2.07
CA SER A 16 16.42 1.85 -1.38
C SER A 16 15.10 2.35 -0.81
N VAL A 17 15.22 3.37 0.02
CA VAL A 17 14.10 4.05 0.66
C VAL A 17 14.18 5.53 0.28
N ILE A 18 13.09 6.07 -0.25
CA ILE A 18 12.96 7.49 -0.60
C ILE A 18 11.95 8.12 0.35
N THR A 19 12.31 9.26 0.97
CA THR A 19 11.38 10.01 1.84
C THR A 19 10.97 11.30 1.16
N ILE A 20 9.67 11.49 1.00
CA ILE A 20 9.07 12.74 0.52
C ILE A 20 8.45 13.46 1.71
N ALA A 21 8.91 14.69 1.96
CA ALA A 21 8.36 15.53 3.02
C ALA A 21 7.11 16.29 2.58
N ASN A 22 6.29 16.68 3.55
CA ASN A 22 5.11 17.54 3.36
C ASN A 22 4.06 16.99 2.37
N TYR A 23 3.94 15.67 2.28
CA TYR A 23 2.95 14.98 1.46
C TYR A 23 2.03 14.12 2.32
N THR A 24 0.76 14.05 1.94
CA THR A 24 -0.21 13.14 2.55
C THR A 24 -0.40 11.91 1.69
N VAL A 25 -0.80 10.80 2.32
CA VAL A 25 -1.06 9.54 1.61
C VAL A 25 -2.17 9.69 0.56
N THR A 26 -3.16 10.55 0.80
CA THR A 26 -4.22 10.84 -0.17
C THR A 26 -3.66 11.56 -1.39
N LYS A 27 -2.92 12.67 -1.18
CA LYS A 27 -2.30 13.42 -2.29
C LYS A 27 -1.36 12.57 -3.12
N VAL A 28 -0.60 11.67 -2.47
CA VAL A 28 0.27 10.75 -3.19
C VAL A 28 -0.54 9.72 -3.98
N LEU A 29 -1.64 9.20 -3.44
CA LEU A 29 -2.47 8.25 -4.16
C LEU A 29 -3.04 8.84 -5.46
N ASP A 30 -3.45 10.12 -5.44
CA ASP A 30 -4.07 10.80 -6.58
C ASP A 30 -3.13 10.97 -7.79
N ILE A 31 -1.81 10.96 -7.56
CA ILE A 31 -0.79 11.08 -8.63
C ILE A 31 -0.19 9.72 -9.03
N LEU A 32 -0.49 8.66 -8.27
CA LEU A 32 0.05 7.34 -8.55
C LEU A 32 -0.75 6.66 -9.66
N PRO A 33 -0.09 5.82 -10.48
CA PRO A 33 -0.78 5.01 -11.48
C PRO A 33 -1.85 4.09 -10.87
N GLU A 34 -2.84 3.70 -11.68
CA GLU A 34 -4.01 2.90 -11.26
C GLU A 34 -3.66 1.54 -10.63
N TYR A 35 -2.46 0.99 -10.88
CA TYR A 35 -2.02 -0.25 -10.24
C TYR A 35 -1.58 -0.06 -8.77
N PHE A 36 -1.69 1.14 -8.22
CA PHE A 36 -1.53 1.41 -6.79
C PHE A 36 -2.87 1.50 -6.09
N ILE A 37 -2.95 0.93 -4.89
CA ILE A 37 -4.14 1.02 -4.04
C ILE A 37 -3.76 1.23 -2.58
N ARG A 38 -4.55 2.05 -1.89
CA ARG A 38 -4.48 2.19 -0.44
C ARG A 38 -5.17 1.01 0.23
N CYS A 39 -4.41 0.15 0.91
CA CYS A 39 -4.92 -1.02 1.63
C CYS A 39 -5.05 -0.80 3.15
N HIS A 40 -4.53 0.31 3.67
CA HIS A 40 -4.59 0.63 5.10
C HIS A 40 -4.50 2.15 5.29
N LYS A 41 -4.85 2.66 6.49
CA LYS A 41 -4.74 4.10 6.80
C LYS A 41 -3.32 4.64 6.59
N ARG A 42 -2.30 3.78 6.70
CA ARG A 42 -0.89 4.13 6.53
C ARG A 42 -0.23 3.62 5.25
N TYR A 43 -0.84 2.71 4.50
CA TYR A 43 -0.13 1.97 3.45
C TYR A 43 -0.81 2.04 2.08
N ILE A 44 0.01 2.23 1.05
CA ILE A 44 -0.34 2.05 -0.35
C ILE A 44 0.55 0.94 -0.91
N ILE A 45 -0.05 0.00 -1.64
CA ILE A 45 0.64 -1.14 -2.24
C ILE A 45 0.63 -1.03 -3.77
N ASN A 46 1.62 -1.66 -4.40
CA ASN A 46 1.69 -1.80 -5.85
C ASN A 46 1.18 -3.21 -6.23
N LYS A 47 0.05 -3.29 -6.95
CA LYS A 47 -0.55 -4.55 -7.41
C LYS A 47 0.42 -5.43 -8.18
N LYS A 48 1.30 -4.82 -8.99
CA LYS A 48 2.29 -5.56 -9.80
C LYS A 48 3.38 -6.24 -8.98
N LYS A 49 3.48 -5.92 -7.69
CA LYS A 49 4.41 -6.55 -6.73
C LYS A 49 3.69 -7.43 -5.70
N LEU A 50 2.38 -7.62 -5.86
CA LEU A 50 1.58 -8.48 -5.00
C LEU A 50 1.92 -9.95 -5.26
N HIS A 51 2.35 -10.66 -4.23
CA HIS A 51 2.52 -12.11 -4.27
C HIS A 51 1.24 -12.83 -3.86
N SER A 52 0.66 -12.44 -2.72
CA SER A 52 -0.57 -13.04 -2.22
C SER A 52 -1.30 -12.10 -1.26
N TYR A 53 -2.58 -12.40 -1.04
CA TYR A 53 -3.40 -11.77 -0.02
C TYR A 53 -4.11 -12.85 0.80
N ASP A 54 -3.83 -12.86 2.10
CA ASP A 54 -4.47 -13.77 3.05
C ASP A 54 -5.69 -13.08 3.68
N LYS A 55 -6.89 -13.56 3.30
CA LYS A 55 -8.18 -13.04 3.80
C LYS A 55 -8.39 -13.32 5.29
N SER A 56 -7.80 -14.39 5.83
CA SER A 56 -7.97 -14.80 7.22
C SER A 56 -7.16 -13.90 8.16
N THR A 57 -5.91 -13.61 7.80
CA THR A 57 -5.03 -12.74 8.60
C THR A 57 -5.11 -11.27 8.19
N GLN A 58 -5.79 -10.95 7.08
CA GLN A 58 -5.84 -9.61 6.48
C GLN A 58 -4.45 -9.05 6.15
N MET A 59 -3.58 -9.90 5.57
CA MET A 59 -2.20 -9.55 5.25
C MET A 59 -1.95 -9.67 3.75
N VAL A 60 -1.36 -8.63 3.18
CA VAL A 60 -0.84 -8.60 1.81
C VAL A 60 0.65 -8.92 1.84
N ARG A 61 1.10 -9.90 1.04
CA ARG A 61 2.53 -10.18 0.83
C ARG A 61 3.07 -9.50 -0.42
N LEU A 62 4.16 -8.75 -0.24
CA LEU A 62 4.92 -8.06 -1.29
C LEU A 62 6.38 -8.53 -1.22
N GLY A 63 6.74 -9.57 -1.99
CA GLY A 63 8.04 -10.22 -1.85
C GLY A 63 8.25 -10.72 -0.41
N TYR A 64 9.26 -10.18 0.28
CA TYR A 64 9.60 -10.55 1.67
C TYR A 64 8.86 -9.73 2.75
N CYS A 65 8.05 -8.74 2.36
CA CYS A 65 7.34 -7.89 3.30
C CYS A 65 5.86 -8.30 3.41
N SER A 66 5.31 -8.20 4.63
CA SER A 66 3.87 -8.39 4.87
C SER A 66 3.25 -7.08 5.36
N ILE A 67 2.21 -6.62 4.67
CA ILE A 67 1.52 -5.34 4.93
C ILE A 67 0.11 -5.64 5.43
N PRO A 68 -0.30 -5.08 6.58
CA PRO A 68 -1.65 -5.27 7.08
C PRO A 68 -2.67 -4.51 6.23
N VAL A 69 -3.84 -5.12 6.06
CA VAL A 69 -5.01 -4.51 5.44
C VAL A 69 -5.93 -4.01 6.54
N GLY A 70 -6.33 -2.73 6.44
CA GLY A 70 -7.27 -2.17 7.41
C GLY A 70 -8.69 -2.60 7.10
N ARG A 71 -9.50 -2.90 8.12
CA ARG A 71 -10.90 -3.32 7.96
C ARG A 71 -11.70 -2.44 6.99
N LYS A 72 -11.58 -1.11 7.10
CA LYS A 72 -12.26 -0.14 6.21
C LYS A 72 -11.78 -0.17 4.75
N TYR A 73 -10.60 -0.73 4.48
CA TYR A 73 -9.98 -0.78 3.16
C TYR A 73 -10.11 -2.16 2.50
N LYS A 74 -10.52 -3.18 3.26
CA LYS A 74 -10.63 -4.57 2.83
C LYS A 74 -11.48 -4.71 1.58
N ASP A 75 -12.74 -4.27 1.63
CA ASP A 75 -13.69 -4.50 0.53
C ASP A 75 -13.23 -3.81 -0.76
N ASN A 76 -12.62 -2.64 -0.65
CA ASN A 76 -12.06 -1.93 -1.81
C ASN A 76 -10.84 -2.66 -2.38
N LEU A 77 -9.98 -3.20 -1.51
CA LEU A 77 -8.83 -4.01 -1.93
C LEU A 77 -9.31 -5.28 -2.66
N GLU A 78 -10.30 -5.99 -2.12
CA GLU A 78 -10.81 -7.22 -2.71
C GLU A 78 -11.41 -6.98 -4.10
N LYS A 79 -12.21 -5.92 -4.25
CA LYS A 79 -12.71 -5.46 -5.57
C LYS A 79 -11.56 -5.15 -6.53
N PHE A 80 -10.56 -4.41 -6.07
CA PHE A 80 -9.39 -4.05 -6.87
C PHE A 80 -8.53 -5.27 -7.31
N LEU A 81 -8.56 -6.35 -6.52
CA LEU A 81 -7.90 -7.61 -6.82
C LEU A 81 -8.77 -8.60 -7.60
N ASN A 82 -10.04 -8.27 -7.86
CA ASN A 82 -11.04 -9.15 -8.46
C ASN A 82 -11.24 -10.46 -7.65
N LEU A 83 -11.36 -10.35 -6.33
CA LEU A 83 -11.46 -11.45 -5.36
C LEU A 83 -12.79 -11.49 -4.59
#